data_AF-A0A948B1V5-F1
#
_entry.id   AF-A0A948B1V5-F1
#
_cell.length_a   1.000
_cell.length_b   1.000
_cell.length_c   1.000
_cell.angle_alpha   90.00
_cell.angle_beta   90.00
_cell.angle_gamma   90.00
#
_symmetry.space_group_name_H-M   'P 1'
#
loop_
_entity.id
_entity.type
_entity.pdbx_description
1 polymer ?
#
loop_
_entity_poly.entity_id
_entity_poly.type
_entity_poly.pdbx_seq_one_letter_code
_entity_poly.pdbx_strand_id
1 'polypeptide(L)'
;MSNSLIWAEPAHAIVYAENHDTYCPDKISEPEITRRGIIRQKELAYAFVLFSPGLPSVYWLDYYDTPYHDGRTTGITNGYFGAPLKPTIDRLIWIRTNFLAESISCISTNPTTKADLFIAKRGGAGNKPGAILVLNDHETLSYSNWVWTGWTNAILRDWCPTSSYATVQTDTNGLAWLGATSRSFRIYAPTNWP
;
A
#
# COMPACT_ATOMS: atom_id res chain seq x y z
N MET A 1 4.93 -3.07 -17.57
CA MET A 1 4.27 -3.93 -16.56
C MET A 1 3.11 -4.75 -17.17
N SER A 2 3.13 -5.10 -18.46
CA SER A 2 1.96 -5.68 -19.15
C SER A 2 1.79 -7.20 -18.98
N ASN A 3 2.75 -7.91 -18.38
CA ASN A 3 2.77 -9.38 -18.41
C ASN A 3 2.65 -10.04 -17.03
N SER A 4 2.38 -9.29 -15.94
CA SER A 4 2.08 -9.93 -14.66
C SER A 4 0.59 -10.22 -14.53
N LEU A 5 0.26 -11.30 -13.80
CA LEU A 5 -1.10 -11.84 -13.73
C LEU A 5 -2.12 -10.83 -13.19
N ILE A 6 -1.70 -9.93 -12.29
CA ILE A 6 -2.57 -8.88 -11.74
C ILE A 6 -3.06 -7.87 -12.80
N TRP A 7 -2.36 -7.78 -13.95
CA TRP A 7 -2.72 -6.90 -15.06
C TRP A 7 -3.37 -7.66 -16.21
N ALA A 8 -2.92 -8.90 -16.46
CA ALA A 8 -3.41 -9.72 -17.56
C ALA A 8 -4.73 -10.43 -17.22
N GLU A 9 -4.82 -11.06 -16.04
CA GLU A 9 -5.95 -11.89 -15.62
C GLU A 9 -6.21 -11.72 -14.11
N PRO A 10 -6.68 -10.53 -13.68
CA PRO A 10 -6.74 -10.21 -12.25
C PRO A 10 -7.63 -11.17 -11.45
N ALA A 11 -8.68 -11.72 -12.06
CA ALA A 11 -9.58 -12.69 -11.42
C ALA A 11 -8.88 -14.01 -11.01
N HIS A 12 -7.74 -14.31 -11.63
CA HIS A 12 -6.94 -15.51 -11.36
C HIS A 12 -5.70 -15.21 -10.50
N ALA A 13 -5.48 -13.95 -10.12
CA ALA A 13 -4.33 -13.55 -9.34
C ALA A 13 -4.63 -13.59 -7.84
N ILE A 14 -3.85 -14.40 -7.11
CA ILE A 14 -3.71 -14.28 -5.66
C ILE A 14 -2.52 -13.37 -5.39
N VAL A 15 -2.78 -12.23 -4.76
CA VAL A 15 -1.74 -11.22 -4.45
C VAL A 15 -1.42 -11.31 -2.98
N TYR A 16 -0.15 -11.51 -2.62
CA TYR A 16 0.27 -11.68 -1.24
C TYR A 16 1.62 -11.00 -1.01
N ALA A 17 1.88 -10.58 0.22
CA ALA A 17 3.17 -10.03 0.63
C ALA A 17 4.15 -11.17 0.95
N GLU A 18 3.69 -12.15 1.72
CA GLU A 18 4.46 -13.32 2.16
C GLU A 18 3.55 -14.47 2.59
N ASN A 19 4.16 -15.61 2.88
CA ASN A 19 3.57 -16.83 3.40
C ASN A 19 4.60 -17.61 4.26
N HIS A 20 4.18 -18.77 4.77
CA HIS A 20 5.00 -19.65 5.63
C HIS A 20 6.29 -20.17 4.99
N ASP A 21 6.35 -20.26 3.66
CA ASP A 21 7.57 -20.68 2.96
C ASP A 21 8.56 -19.52 2.81
N THR A 22 8.05 -18.31 2.56
CA THR A 22 8.89 -17.11 2.38
C THR A 22 9.37 -16.51 3.71
N TYR A 23 8.62 -16.71 4.79
CA TYR A 23 8.98 -16.35 6.16
C TYR A 23 8.62 -17.49 7.10
N CYS A 24 9.65 -18.12 7.66
CA CYS A 24 9.52 -19.23 8.60
C CYS A 24 10.32 -18.90 9.86
N PRO A 25 9.66 -18.43 10.95
CA PRO A 25 10.36 -17.97 12.15
C PRO A 25 11.18 -19.09 12.81
N ASP A 26 10.69 -20.33 12.76
CA ASP A 26 11.33 -21.51 13.34
C ASP A 26 12.64 -21.91 12.64
N LYS A 27 12.88 -21.39 11.43
CA LYS A 27 14.02 -21.74 10.59
C LYS A 27 15.07 -20.64 10.47
N ILE A 28 14.90 -19.51 11.16
CA ILE A 28 15.86 -18.40 11.10
C ILE A 28 17.19 -18.75 11.80
N SER A 29 17.20 -19.72 12.71
CA SER A 29 18.44 -20.23 13.32
C SER A 29 19.22 -21.20 12.42
N GLU A 30 18.67 -21.63 11.29
CA GLU A 30 19.37 -22.50 10.35
C GLU A 30 20.34 -21.66 9.49
N PRO A 31 21.66 -21.89 9.58
CA PRO A 31 22.66 -21.04 8.91
C PRO A 31 22.58 -21.04 7.38
N GLU A 32 21.91 -22.05 6.80
CA GLU A 32 21.69 -22.18 5.35
C GLU A 32 20.38 -21.53 4.87
N ILE A 33 19.50 -21.12 5.79
CA ILE A 33 18.18 -20.56 5.44
C ILE A 33 18.23 -19.03 5.50
N THR A 34 18.32 -18.42 4.32
CA THR A 34 18.27 -16.96 4.12
C THR A 34 16.85 -16.41 4.01
N ARG A 35 15.81 -17.21 4.31
CA ARG A 35 14.39 -16.86 4.13
C ARG A 35 13.90 -15.91 5.21
N ARG A 36 14.13 -14.62 5.01
CA ARG A 36 13.79 -13.56 5.98
C ARG A 36 12.44 -12.89 5.73
N GLY A 37 11.72 -13.27 4.66
CA GLY A 37 10.51 -12.55 4.23
C GLY A 37 10.77 -11.07 3.95
N ILE A 38 9.71 -10.26 3.99
CA ILE A 38 9.81 -8.80 3.88
C ILE A 38 10.15 -8.23 5.26
N ILE A 39 11.38 -7.76 5.45
CA ILE A 39 11.88 -7.30 6.76
C ILE A 39 11.67 -5.79 7.02
N ARG A 40 11.34 -5.01 5.99
CA ARG A 40 11.15 -3.54 6.07
C ARG A 40 9.96 -3.13 5.22
N GLN A 41 9.27 -2.06 5.64
CA GLN A 41 8.18 -1.42 4.88
C GLN A 41 7.07 -2.41 4.45
N LYS A 42 6.77 -3.40 5.29
CA LYS A 42 5.75 -4.41 5.00
C LYS A 42 4.35 -3.79 4.87
N GLU A 43 4.13 -2.65 5.51
CA GLU A 43 2.97 -1.78 5.34
C GLU A 43 2.80 -1.25 3.91
N LEU A 44 3.89 -0.90 3.19
CA LEU A 44 3.81 -0.53 1.77
C LEU A 44 3.40 -1.73 0.92
N ALA A 45 3.95 -2.92 1.23
CA ALA A 45 3.57 -4.16 0.54
C ALA A 45 2.09 -4.47 0.75
N TYR A 46 1.58 -4.42 1.99
CA TYR A 46 0.16 -4.63 2.28
C TYR A 46 -0.73 -3.55 1.67
N ALA A 47 -0.29 -2.29 1.63
CA ALA A 47 -1.02 -1.23 0.93
C ALA A 47 -1.20 -1.57 -0.54
N PHE A 48 -0.14 -2.06 -1.22
CA PHE A 48 -0.24 -2.52 -2.60
C PHE A 48 -1.12 -3.77 -2.76
N VAL A 49 -0.91 -4.81 -1.93
CA VAL A 49 -1.66 -6.08 -1.98
C VAL A 49 -3.16 -5.83 -1.83
N LEU A 50 -3.57 -5.09 -0.81
CA LEU A 50 -4.98 -4.85 -0.51
C LEU A 50 -5.62 -3.82 -1.44
N PHE A 51 -4.82 -2.98 -2.10
CA PHE A 51 -5.29 -2.10 -3.16
C PHE A 51 -5.45 -2.82 -4.50
N SER A 52 -4.57 -3.77 -4.82
CA SER A 52 -4.52 -4.49 -6.11
C SER A 52 -5.83 -5.19 -6.49
N PRO A 53 -6.16 -5.31 -7.78
CA PRO A 53 -7.25 -6.17 -8.23
C PRO A 53 -6.92 -7.65 -7.96
N GLY A 54 -7.94 -8.52 -8.04
CA GLY A 54 -7.81 -9.94 -7.74
C GLY A 54 -8.10 -10.30 -6.28
N LEU A 55 -7.53 -11.41 -5.83
CA LEU A 55 -7.76 -11.98 -4.49
C LEU A 55 -6.54 -11.69 -3.58
N PRO A 56 -6.60 -10.66 -2.73
CA PRO A 56 -5.51 -10.41 -1.80
C PRO A 56 -5.51 -11.48 -0.70
N SER A 57 -4.31 -11.89 -0.30
CA SER A 57 -4.08 -12.76 0.85
C SER A 57 -3.32 -12.01 1.92
N VAL A 58 -3.80 -12.13 3.15
CA VAL A 58 -3.14 -11.61 4.36
C VAL A 58 -2.52 -12.78 5.09
N TYR A 59 -1.25 -12.67 5.43
CA TYR A 59 -0.58 -13.72 6.18
C TYR A 59 -0.91 -13.63 7.67
N TRP A 60 -1.23 -14.77 8.28
CA TRP A 60 -1.65 -14.84 9.68
C TRP A 60 -0.62 -14.23 10.64
N LEU A 61 0.66 -14.55 10.48
CA LEU A 61 1.71 -14.02 11.36
C LEU A 61 1.85 -12.50 11.24
N ASP A 62 1.67 -11.93 10.05
CA ASP A 62 1.72 -10.47 9.91
C ASP A 62 0.52 -9.76 10.54
N TYR A 63 -0.63 -10.44 10.58
CA TYR A 63 -1.85 -9.87 11.13
C TYR A 63 -1.93 -10.02 12.66
N TYR A 64 -1.44 -11.13 13.22
CA TYR A 64 -1.56 -11.44 14.66
C TYR A 64 -0.25 -11.42 15.44
N ASP A 65 0.88 -11.76 14.82
CA ASP A 65 2.08 -12.22 15.52
C ASP A 65 3.36 -11.48 15.09
N THR A 66 3.27 -10.27 14.52
CA THR A 66 4.46 -9.52 14.10
C THR A 66 5.37 -9.29 15.29
N PRO A 67 6.57 -9.92 15.38
CA PRO A 67 7.51 -9.60 16.43
C PRO A 67 8.09 -8.23 16.06
N TYR A 68 7.67 -7.21 16.80
CA TYR A 68 8.32 -5.92 16.79
C TYR A 68 9.77 -6.12 17.23
N HIS A 69 10.72 -5.54 16.51
CA HIS A 69 12.11 -5.47 16.96
C HIS A 69 12.22 -4.47 18.13
N ASP A 70 12.10 -4.94 19.38
CA ASP A 70 12.41 -4.11 20.55
C ASP A 70 13.93 -3.89 20.59
N GLY A 71 14.36 -2.64 20.42
CA GLY A 71 15.77 -2.22 20.47
C GLY A 71 16.46 -2.40 21.84
N ARG A 72 15.81 -3.07 22.80
CA ARG A 72 16.34 -3.34 24.15
C ARG A 72 16.76 -4.79 24.40
N THR A 73 16.46 -5.74 23.51
CA THR A 73 16.77 -7.16 23.72
C THR A 73 17.83 -7.65 22.73
N THR A 74 19.06 -7.81 23.21
CA THR A 74 20.09 -8.56 22.50
C THR A 74 19.74 -10.06 22.52
N GLY A 75 19.40 -10.65 21.37
CA GLY A 75 19.43 -12.11 21.22
C GLY A 75 18.37 -12.75 20.33
N ILE A 76 17.30 -12.06 19.94
CA ILE A 76 16.31 -12.59 18.97
C ILE A 76 15.97 -11.49 17.96
N THR A 77 16.39 -11.68 16.71
CA THR A 77 16.35 -10.71 15.61
C THR A 77 15.46 -11.19 14.45
N ASN A 78 14.33 -11.79 14.77
CA ASN A 78 13.54 -12.59 13.83
C ASN A 78 12.18 -11.94 13.53
N GLY A 79 12.14 -10.64 13.24
CA GLY A 79 10.88 -9.91 13.11
C GLY A 79 10.91 -8.76 12.12
N TYR A 80 9.73 -8.29 11.76
CA TYR A 80 9.54 -7.09 10.95
C TYR A 80 9.91 -5.84 11.76
N PHE A 81 10.69 -4.94 11.16
CA PHE A 81 11.03 -3.66 11.76
C PHE A 81 9.95 -2.60 11.44
N GLY A 82 8.98 -2.43 12.35
CA GLY A 82 7.99 -1.36 12.29
C GLY A 82 6.78 -1.62 13.19
N ALA A 83 5.76 -0.75 13.13
CA ALA A 83 4.59 -0.84 14.00
C ALA A 83 3.73 -2.09 13.71
N PRO A 84 2.97 -2.62 14.70
CA PRO A 84 2.03 -3.71 14.47
C PRO A 84 1.14 -3.47 13.25
N LEU A 85 1.03 -4.45 12.36
CA LEU A 85 0.37 -4.25 11.05
C LEU A 85 -1.14 -4.38 11.12
N LYS A 86 -1.69 -5.05 12.15
CA LYS A 86 -3.13 -5.30 12.28
C LYS A 86 -4.00 -4.05 12.05
N PRO A 87 -3.77 -2.91 12.73
CA PRO A 87 -4.62 -1.73 12.55
C PRO A 87 -4.57 -1.17 11.12
N THR A 88 -3.38 -1.23 10.50
CA THR A 88 -3.17 -0.82 9.11
C THR A 88 -3.90 -1.76 8.16
N ILE A 89 -3.76 -3.08 8.34
CA ILE A 89 -4.43 -4.09 7.51
C ILE A 89 -5.96 -3.97 7.65
N ASP A 90 -6.49 -3.79 8.85
CA ASP A 90 -7.93 -3.58 9.08
C ASP A 90 -8.44 -2.37 8.29
N ARG A 91 -7.69 -1.26 8.33
CA ARG A 91 -8.04 -0.05 7.57
C ARG A 91 -8.01 -0.30 6.06
N LEU A 92 -6.99 -0.99 5.56
CA LEU A 92 -6.84 -1.32 4.15
C LEU A 92 -7.96 -2.27 3.66
N ILE A 93 -8.38 -3.24 4.48
CA ILE A 93 -9.53 -4.12 4.20
C ILE A 93 -10.82 -3.30 4.12
N TRP A 94 -11.02 -2.36 5.05
CA TRP A 94 -12.18 -1.47 5.03
C TRP A 94 -12.19 -0.61 3.76
N ILE A 95 -11.05 -0.01 3.39
CA ILE A 95 -10.91 0.78 2.16
C ILE A 95 -11.21 -0.08 0.93
N ARG A 96 -10.66 -1.30 0.84
CA ARG A 96 -10.94 -2.22 -0.26
C ARG A 96 -12.43 -2.51 -0.39
N THR A 97 -13.07 -2.80 0.74
CA THR A 97 -14.50 -3.15 0.79
C THR A 97 -15.37 -1.98 0.36
N ASN A 98 -15.06 -0.77 0.80
CA ASN A 98 -15.94 0.38 0.59
C ASN A 98 -15.61 1.20 -0.66
N PHE A 99 -14.34 1.26 -1.09
CA PHE A 99 -13.92 2.20 -2.14
C PHE A 99 -13.52 1.54 -3.46
N LEU A 100 -13.02 0.30 -3.47
CA LEU A 100 -12.34 -0.24 -4.65
C LEU A 100 -13.22 -1.22 -5.43
N ALA A 101 -13.25 -1.08 -6.76
CA ALA A 101 -14.00 -1.98 -7.66
C ALA A 101 -13.27 -2.31 -8.97
N GLU A 102 -12.91 -1.31 -9.76
CA GLU A 102 -12.37 -1.52 -11.12
C GLU A 102 -10.90 -1.98 -11.13
N SER A 103 -10.29 -2.17 -12.29
CA SER A 103 -8.85 -2.47 -12.40
C SER A 103 -7.99 -1.35 -11.82
N ILE A 104 -6.75 -1.69 -11.44
CA ILE A 104 -5.73 -0.71 -11.10
C ILE A 104 -5.15 -0.11 -12.38
N SER A 105 -4.72 1.15 -12.32
CA SER A 105 -3.99 1.84 -13.39
C SER A 105 -2.88 2.67 -12.75
N CYS A 106 -1.64 2.51 -13.22
CA CYS A 106 -0.55 3.39 -12.82
C CYS A 106 -0.77 4.78 -13.45
N ILE A 107 -0.80 5.83 -12.61
CA ILE A 107 -1.02 7.22 -13.03
C ILE A 107 0.14 8.13 -12.65
N SER A 108 1.21 7.61 -12.06
CA SER A 108 2.44 8.38 -11.92
C SER A 108 3.01 8.65 -13.31
N THR A 109 3.27 9.92 -13.61
CA THR A 109 4.30 10.22 -14.61
C THR A 109 5.62 9.83 -13.96
N ASN A 110 6.48 9.11 -14.68
CA ASN A 110 7.76 8.61 -14.17
C ASN A 110 8.87 9.59 -14.59
N PRO A 111 9.08 10.72 -13.89
CA PRO A 111 10.33 11.42 -14.07
C PRO A 111 11.42 10.54 -13.45
N THR A 112 12.50 10.33 -14.19
CA THR A 112 13.71 9.61 -13.73
C THR A 112 14.25 10.11 -12.38
N THR A 113 13.84 11.29 -11.93
CA THR A 113 14.21 11.92 -10.65
C THR A 113 13.34 11.52 -9.46
N LYS A 114 12.30 10.70 -9.64
CA LYS A 114 11.38 10.24 -8.57
C LYS A 114 11.03 8.76 -8.74
N ALA A 115 12.04 7.91 -8.99
CA ALA A 115 11.86 6.47 -9.18
C ALA A 115 11.20 5.79 -7.97
N ASP A 116 11.36 6.36 -6.78
CA ASP A 116 10.81 5.87 -5.52
C ASP A 116 9.32 6.21 -5.31
N LEU A 117 8.70 6.97 -6.23
CA LEU A 117 7.29 7.39 -6.12
C LEU A 117 6.41 6.58 -7.08
N PHE A 118 5.52 5.78 -6.50
CA PHE A 118 4.48 5.06 -7.24
C PHE A 118 3.09 5.62 -6.93
N ILE A 119 2.33 5.98 -7.98
CA ILE A 119 0.95 6.45 -7.84
C ILE A 119 0.05 5.63 -8.74
N ALA A 120 -0.95 5.00 -8.16
CA ALA A 120 -1.92 4.20 -8.91
C ALA A 120 -3.35 4.52 -8.49
N LYS A 121 -4.25 4.48 -9.46
CA LYS A 121 -5.68 4.65 -9.26
C LYS A 121 -6.39 3.32 -9.38
N ARG A 122 -7.44 3.14 -8.59
CA ARG A 122 -8.52 2.18 -8.86
C ARG A 122 -9.83 2.91 -8.95
N GLY A 123 -10.58 2.60 -10.00
CA GLY A 123 -11.93 3.12 -10.17
C GLY A 123 -12.93 2.55 -9.17
N GLY A 124 -14.04 3.26 -9.06
CA GLY A 124 -15.21 2.90 -8.29
C GLY A 124 -16.26 2.19 -9.14
N ALA A 125 -17.24 1.57 -8.49
CA ALA A 125 -18.43 1.03 -9.16
C ALA A 125 -19.62 1.03 -8.19
N GLY A 126 -20.81 1.38 -8.67
CA GLY A 126 -21.98 1.56 -7.81
C GLY A 126 -21.71 2.60 -6.71
N ASN A 127 -21.88 2.19 -5.45
CA ASN A 127 -21.64 3.05 -4.29
C ASN A 127 -20.16 3.15 -3.88
N LYS A 128 -19.24 2.58 -4.65
CA LYS A 128 -17.81 2.69 -4.35
C LYS A 128 -17.20 3.87 -5.11
N PRO A 129 -16.56 4.85 -4.44
CA PRO A 129 -16.02 6.03 -5.12
C PRO A 129 -14.74 5.80 -5.95
N GLY A 130 -14.02 4.70 -5.73
CA GLY A 130 -12.63 4.56 -6.17
C GLY A 130 -11.65 5.24 -5.23
N ALA A 131 -10.35 5.05 -5.46
CA ALA A 131 -9.29 5.67 -4.69
C ALA A 131 -7.96 5.73 -5.46
N ILE A 132 -7.00 6.49 -4.93
CA ILE A 132 -5.61 6.57 -5.39
C ILE A 132 -4.68 6.11 -4.27
N LEU A 133 -3.83 5.14 -4.58
CA LEU A 133 -2.71 4.73 -3.76
C LEU A 133 -1.48 5.55 -4.15
N VAL A 134 -0.78 6.08 -3.15
CA VAL A 134 0.55 6.67 -3.29
C VAL A 134 1.51 5.88 -2.40
N LEU A 135 2.59 5.34 -2.98
CA LEU A 135 3.70 4.72 -2.25
C LEU A 135 4.95 5.57 -2.48
N ASN A 136 5.72 5.78 -1.41
CA ASN A 136 7.05 6.39 -1.49
C ASN A 136 8.03 5.56 -0.65
N ASP A 137 8.93 4.84 -1.30
CA ASP A 137 9.94 4.02 -0.63
C ASP A 137 11.28 4.75 -0.41
N HIS A 138 11.41 6.01 -0.86
CA HIS A 138 12.61 6.81 -0.65
C HIS A 138 12.92 6.91 0.86
N GLU A 139 14.20 6.78 1.20
CA GLU A 139 14.65 6.64 2.59
C GLU A 139 14.34 7.87 3.46
N THR A 140 14.57 9.07 2.93
CA THR A 140 14.50 10.33 3.71
C THR A 140 13.63 11.41 3.09
N LEU A 141 13.46 11.44 1.77
CA LEU A 141 12.70 12.48 1.07
C LEU A 141 11.23 12.12 0.92
N SER A 142 10.39 13.15 1.01
CA SER A 142 8.98 13.07 0.64
C SER A 142 8.85 13.40 -0.84
N TYR A 143 8.16 12.55 -1.59
CA TYR A 143 7.91 12.78 -3.01
C TYR A 143 6.43 12.96 -3.31
N SER A 144 6.17 13.83 -4.28
CA SER A 144 4.85 14.15 -4.79
C SER A 144 4.90 14.39 -6.30
N ASN A 145 3.77 14.25 -6.98
CA ASN A 145 3.64 14.53 -8.40
C ASN A 145 2.24 15.04 -8.77
N TRP A 146 2.14 15.79 -9.87
CA TRP A 146 0.86 16.20 -10.44
C TRP A 146 0.27 15.01 -11.19
N VAL A 147 -0.95 14.62 -10.82
CA VAL A 147 -1.63 13.49 -11.43
C VAL A 147 -3.09 13.81 -11.74
N TRP A 148 -3.56 13.25 -12.84
CA TRP A 148 -4.97 13.30 -13.23
C TRP A 148 -5.76 12.30 -12.41
N THR A 149 -6.52 12.79 -11.43
CA THR A 149 -7.24 11.94 -10.48
C THR A 149 -8.56 11.42 -11.05
N GLY A 150 -9.15 12.15 -11.99
CA GLY A 150 -10.47 11.87 -12.57
C GLY A 150 -11.64 12.32 -11.68
N TRP A 151 -11.41 12.94 -10.53
CA TRP A 151 -12.43 13.66 -9.77
C TRP A 151 -12.20 15.16 -9.92
N THR A 152 -13.11 15.89 -10.55
CA THR A 152 -13.01 17.35 -10.77
C THR A 152 -13.60 18.13 -9.60
N ASN A 153 -12.97 19.23 -9.19
CA ASN A 153 -13.45 20.10 -8.11
C ASN A 153 -13.80 19.36 -6.81
N ALA A 154 -13.04 18.31 -6.48
CA ALA A 154 -13.31 17.43 -5.35
C ALA A 154 -12.28 17.62 -4.24
N ILE A 155 -12.69 17.33 -3.00
CA ILE A 155 -11.78 17.18 -1.87
C ILE A 155 -11.43 15.71 -1.73
N LEU A 156 -10.18 15.37 -1.95
CA LEU A 156 -9.62 14.06 -1.65
C LEU A 156 -9.08 14.07 -0.23
N ARG A 157 -9.39 13.02 0.54
CA ARG A 157 -8.86 12.80 1.88
C ARG A 157 -8.00 11.55 1.89
N ASP A 158 -6.89 11.59 2.63
CA ASP A 158 -6.12 10.39 2.97
C ASP A 158 -6.88 9.56 4.01
N TRP A 159 -7.34 8.36 3.64
CA TRP A 159 -8.12 7.48 4.50
C TRP A 159 -7.29 6.52 5.34
N CYS A 160 -5.96 6.56 5.20
CA CYS A 160 -5.03 5.78 6.00
C CYS A 160 -3.99 6.65 6.73
N PRO A 161 -4.40 7.69 7.49
CA PRO A 161 -3.45 8.60 8.12
C PRO A 161 -2.72 7.93 9.28
N THR A 162 -1.44 8.24 9.44
CA THR A 162 -0.66 7.85 10.62
C THR A 162 -0.86 8.80 11.81
N SER A 163 -1.32 10.04 11.57
CA SER A 163 -1.59 11.03 12.63
C SER A 163 -2.78 11.95 12.32
N SER A 164 -2.79 12.60 11.15
CA SER A 164 -3.88 13.48 10.73
C SER A 164 -4.31 13.22 9.28
N TYR A 165 -5.59 13.43 9.02
CA TYR A 165 -6.15 13.34 7.68
C TYR A 165 -5.58 14.46 6.80
N ALA A 166 -4.73 14.10 5.85
CA ALA A 166 -4.31 15.03 4.79
C ALA A 166 -5.46 15.18 3.78
N THR A 167 -5.76 16.40 3.37
CA THR A 167 -6.70 16.68 2.28
C THR A 167 -6.02 17.39 1.11
N VAL A 168 -6.51 17.12 -0.10
CA VAL A 168 -6.04 17.75 -1.33
C VAL A 168 -7.26 18.11 -2.18
N GLN A 169 -7.30 19.33 -2.68
CA GLN A 169 -8.34 19.77 -3.61
C GLN A 169 -7.89 19.49 -5.05
N THR A 170 -8.77 18.90 -5.86
CA THR A 170 -8.54 18.76 -7.30
C THR A 170 -9.03 19.99 -8.04
N ASP A 171 -8.39 20.34 -9.14
CA ASP A 171 -8.80 21.46 -9.98
C ASP A 171 -10.03 21.14 -10.87
N THR A 172 -10.40 22.07 -11.74
CA THR A 172 -11.53 21.93 -12.68
C THR A 172 -11.37 20.76 -13.65
N ASN A 173 -10.14 20.32 -13.89
CA ASN A 173 -9.80 19.22 -14.79
C ASN A 173 -9.49 17.92 -14.00
N GLY A 174 -9.54 17.96 -12.67
CA GLY A 174 -9.27 16.84 -11.79
C GLY A 174 -7.78 16.59 -11.52
N LEU A 175 -6.91 17.55 -11.80
CA LEU A 175 -5.48 17.49 -11.48
C LEU A 175 -5.27 17.75 -9.98
N ALA A 176 -4.36 17.00 -9.36
CA ALA A 176 -3.95 17.24 -7.97
C ALA A 176 -2.48 16.88 -7.72
N TRP A 177 -1.90 17.56 -6.71
CA TRP A 177 -0.55 17.30 -6.24
C TRP A 177 -0.58 16.25 -5.13
N LEU A 178 -0.29 15.00 -5.46
CA LEU A 178 -0.37 13.86 -4.53
C LEU A 178 1.01 13.32 -4.22
N GLY A 179 1.24 12.94 -2.97
CA GLY A 179 2.52 12.45 -2.49
C GLY A 179 2.44 11.81 -1.11
N ALA A 180 3.52 11.14 -0.71
CA ALA A 180 3.68 10.52 0.60
C ALA A 180 5.02 10.91 1.21
N THR A 181 5.12 10.83 2.54
CA THR A 181 6.39 11.04 3.26
C THR A 181 7.38 9.91 2.94
N SER A 182 8.62 10.05 3.37
CA SER A 182 9.61 8.98 3.21
C SER A 182 9.12 7.68 3.83
N ARG A 183 9.43 6.56 3.17
CA ARG A 183 9.08 5.19 3.59
C ARG A 183 7.62 5.04 4.04
N SER A 184 6.68 5.58 3.28
CA SER A 184 5.28 5.64 3.67
C SER A 184 4.35 5.53 2.48
N PHE A 185 3.05 5.42 2.77
CA PHE A 185 2.01 5.42 1.78
C PHE A 185 0.82 6.29 2.20
N ARG A 186 -0.03 6.63 1.24
CA ARG A 186 -1.33 7.29 1.46
C ARG A 186 -2.38 6.70 0.54
N ILE A 187 -3.65 6.73 0.97
CA ILE A 187 -4.77 6.37 0.11
C ILE A 187 -5.79 7.49 0.07
N TYR A 188 -5.84 8.18 -1.08
CA TYR A 188 -6.74 9.29 -1.32
C TYR A 188 -8.06 8.82 -1.93
N ALA A 189 -9.18 9.25 -1.36
CA ALA A 189 -10.52 9.06 -1.95
C ALA A 189 -11.37 10.31 -1.69
N PRO A 190 -12.34 10.64 -2.57
CA PRO A 190 -13.20 11.81 -2.39
C PRO A 190 -13.97 11.74 -1.07
N THR A 191 -14.16 12.87 -0.39
CA THR A 191 -14.94 12.92 0.87
C THR A 191 -16.44 12.98 0.63
N ASN A 192 -16.84 13.51 -0.53
CA ASN A 192 -18.23 13.73 -0.88
C ASN A 192 -18.60 12.71 -1.95
N TRP A 193 -18.98 11.52 -1.52
CA TRP A 193 -19.56 10.48 -2.38
C TRP A 193 -20.92 10.07 -1.78
N PRO A 194 -21.92 9.75 -2.62
CA PRO A 194 -23.31 9.53 -2.20
C PRO A 194 -23.49 8.32 -1.27
#